data_AF-A0A9D6WPP7-F1
#
_entry.id   AF-A0A9D6WPP7-F1
#
_cell.length_a   1.000
_cell.length_b   1.000
_cell.length_c   1.000
_cell.angle_alpha   90.00
_cell.angle_beta   90.00
_cell.angle_gamma   90.00
#
_symmetry.space_group_name_H-M   'P 1'
#
loop_
_entity.id
_entity.type
_entity.pdbx_description
1 polymer ?
#
loop_
_entity_poly.entity_id
_entity_poly.type
_entity_poly.pdbx_seq_one_letter_code
_entity_poly.pdbx_strand_id
1 'polypeptide(L)'
;MTAQTRTDYLKALDEIVAMMSPARLVQLYEFALFLKEHPLPFDETLAQIAQDEAVWDAQFAATDDAKLAELVASVEQEINGGKTLPMFNERGEFVERK
;
A
#
# COMPACT_ATOMS: atom_id res chain seq x y z
N MET A 1 4.75 -17.56 -23.53
CA MET A 1 6.10 -17.02 -23.28
C MET A 1 7.10 -17.74 -24.15
N THR A 2 7.83 -17.01 -25.00
CA THR A 2 8.95 -17.55 -25.77
C THR A 2 10.18 -17.78 -24.87
N ALA A 3 11.03 -18.75 -25.20
CA ALA A 3 12.23 -19.07 -24.42
C ALA A 3 13.15 -17.84 -24.23
N GLN A 4 13.25 -16.99 -25.25
CA GLN A 4 14.05 -15.75 -25.21
C GLN A 4 13.60 -14.80 -24.10
N THR A 5 12.30 -14.57 -23.97
CA THR A 5 11.73 -13.68 -22.97
C THR A 5 12.03 -14.17 -21.55
N ARG A 6 12.00 -15.49 -21.33
CA ARG A 6 12.37 -16.07 -20.02
C ARG A 6 13.84 -15.80 -19.69
N THR A 7 14.73 -15.95 -20.66
CA THR A 7 16.17 -15.69 -20.47
C THR A 7 16.43 -14.21 -20.16
N ASP A 8 15.73 -13.30 -20.85
CA ASP A 8 15.87 -11.86 -20.61
C ASP A 8 15.35 -11.47 -19.21
N TYR A 9 14.25 -12.09 -18.75
CA TYR A 9 13.74 -11.92 -17.39
C TYR A 9 14.71 -12.42 -16.32
N LEU A 10 15.31 -13.59 -16.51
CA LEU A 10 16.28 -14.14 -15.55
C LEU A 10 17.52 -13.24 -15.45
N LYS A 11 17.98 -12.70 -16.57
CA LYS A 11 19.11 -11.77 -16.59
C LYS A 11 18.79 -10.46 -15.84
N ALA A 12 17.59 -9.90 -16.05
CA ALA A 12 17.16 -8.72 -15.31
C ALA A 12 17.04 -8.98 -13.80
N LEU A 13 16.60 -10.17 -13.40
CA LEU A 13 16.57 -10.58 -12.00
C LEU A 13 17.96 -10.69 -11.40
N ASP A 14 18.92 -11.29 -12.10
CA ASP A 14 20.31 -11.39 -11.65
C ASP A 14 20.95 -10.00 -11.46
N GLU A 15 20.69 -9.07 -12.37
CA GLU A 15 21.17 -7.69 -12.28
C GLU A 15 20.57 -6.97 -11.05
N ILE A 16 19.26 -7.15 -10.80
CA ILE A 16 18.58 -6.58 -9.62
C ILE A 16 19.14 -7.17 -8.32
N VAL A 17 19.33 -8.49 -8.27
CA VAL A 17 19.89 -9.19 -7.10
C VAL A 17 21.32 -8.74 -6.82
N ALA A 18 22.14 -8.53 -7.85
CA ALA A 18 23.52 -8.06 -7.73
C ALA A 18 23.63 -6.63 -7.17
N MET A 19 22.60 -5.79 -7.35
CA MET A 19 22.55 -4.42 -6.81
C MET A 19 22.07 -4.36 -5.35
N MET A 20 21.58 -5.46 -4.78
CA MET A 20 21.03 -5.49 -3.43
C MET A 20 22.08 -5.85 -2.38
N SER A 21 21.90 -5.31 -1.17
CA SER A 21 22.71 -5.71 -0.03
C SER A 21 22.38 -7.15 0.39
N PRO A 22 23.33 -7.92 0.95
CA PRO A 22 23.08 -9.28 1.41
C PRO A 22 21.92 -9.40 2.40
N ALA A 23 21.76 -8.40 3.29
CA ALA A 23 20.64 -8.35 4.24
C ALA A 23 19.29 -8.24 3.53
N ARG A 24 19.21 -7.49 2.43
CA ARG A 24 17.98 -7.34 1.64
C ARG A 24 17.63 -8.62 0.87
N LEU A 25 18.64 -9.37 0.42
CA LEU A 25 18.44 -10.66 -0.24
C LEU A 25 17.88 -11.72 0.72
N VAL A 26 18.37 -11.75 1.97
CA VAL A 26 17.82 -12.63 3.01
C VAL A 26 16.36 -12.31 3.29
N GLN A 27 16.00 -11.04 3.46
CA GLN A 27 14.61 -10.62 3.67
C GLN A 27 13.69 -11.03 2.52
N LEU A 28 14.14 -10.87 1.27
CA LEU A 28 13.36 -11.28 0.10
C LEU A 28 13.17 -12.80 0.04
N TYR A 29 14.19 -13.57 0.40
CA TYR A 29 14.11 -15.01 0.46
C TYR A 29 13.15 -15.49 1.57
N GLU A 30 13.24 -14.90 2.77
CA GLU A 30 12.31 -15.18 3.88
C GLU A 30 10.87 -14.81 3.51
N PHE A 31 10.67 -13.68 2.84
CA PHE A 31 9.36 -13.27 2.34
C PHE A 31 8.82 -14.24 1.28
N ALA A 32 9.65 -14.72 0.37
CA ALA A 32 9.25 -15.72 -0.62
C ALA A 32 8.86 -17.06 0.04
N LEU A 33 9.57 -17.46 1.10
CA LEU A 33 9.20 -18.62 1.92
C LEU A 33 7.86 -18.41 2.64
N PHE A 34 7.66 -17.23 3.22
CA PHE A 34 6.39 -16.86 3.83
C PHE A 34 5.24 -16.95 2.84
N LEU A 35 5.38 -16.41 1.62
CA LEU A 35 4.37 -16.49 0.57
C LEU A 35 4.07 -17.91 0.09
N LYS A 36 5.05 -18.82 0.18
CA LYS A 36 4.86 -20.23 -0.15
C LYS A 36 3.97 -20.93 0.89
N GLU A 37 4.12 -20.59 2.15
CA GLU A 37 3.34 -21.15 3.27
C GLU A 37 2.00 -20.42 3.48
N HIS A 38 1.96 -19.14 3.13
CA HIS A 38 0.82 -18.24 3.19
C HIS A 38 0.58 -17.61 1.82
N PRO A 39 0.01 -18.36 0.86
CA PRO A 39 -0.29 -17.79 -0.44
C PRO A 39 -1.20 -16.59 -0.25
N LEU A 40 -0.78 -15.45 -0.80
CA LEU A 40 -1.67 -14.29 -0.87
C LEU A 40 -2.95 -14.73 -1.59
N PRO A 41 -4.12 -14.32 -1.12
CA PRO A 41 -5.35 -14.50 -1.87
C PRO A 41 -5.24 -13.65 -3.14
N PHE A 42 -4.66 -14.23 -4.18
CA PHE A 42 -4.90 -13.78 -5.54
C PHE A 42 -6.29 -14.29 -5.87
N ASP A 43 -7.29 -13.42 -5.68
CA ASP A 43 -8.49 -13.30 -6.50
C ASP A 43 -9.53 -12.45 -5.74
N GLU A 44 -9.30 -11.13 -5.67
CA GLU A 44 -10.46 -10.26 -5.85
C GLU A 44 -10.79 -10.28 -7.34
N THR A 45 -11.88 -10.95 -7.67
CA THR A 45 -12.43 -10.92 -9.01
C THR A 45 -12.82 -9.48 -9.35
N LEU A 46 -12.82 -9.13 -10.65
CA LEU A 46 -13.32 -7.81 -11.09
C LEU A 46 -14.76 -7.54 -10.61
N ALA A 47 -15.55 -8.59 -10.37
CA ALA A 47 -16.88 -8.48 -9.79
C ALA A 47 -16.86 -8.08 -8.29
N GLN A 48 -15.90 -8.59 -7.51
CA GLN A 48 -15.71 -8.18 -6.11
C GLN A 48 -15.23 -6.74 -6.02
N ILE A 49 -14.27 -6.35 -6.87
CA ILE A 49 -13.81 -4.96 -6.97
C ILE A 49 -14.97 -4.02 -7.30
N ALA A 50 -15.78 -4.36 -8.31
CA ALA A 50 -16.94 -3.54 -8.68
C ALA A 50 -18.02 -3.47 -7.58
N GLN A 51 -18.15 -4.53 -6.79
CA GLN A 51 -19.06 -4.55 -5.65
C GLN A 51 -18.56 -3.63 -4.52
N ASP A 52 -17.26 -3.65 -4.24
CA ASP A 52 -16.64 -2.78 -3.25
C ASP A 52 -16.69 -1.31 -3.70
N GLU A 53 -16.43 -1.03 -4.98
CA GLU A 53 -16.60 0.31 -5.57
C GLU A 53 -18.04 0.82 -5.41
N ALA A 54 -19.05 -0.01 -5.68
CA ALA A 54 -20.45 0.38 -5.50
C ALA A 54 -20.80 0.66 -4.02
N VAL A 55 -20.21 -0.08 -3.08
CA VAL A 55 -20.37 0.18 -1.65
C VAL A 55 -19.71 1.49 -1.26
N TRP A 56 -18.50 1.76 -1.75
CA TRP A 56 -17.80 3.02 -1.50
C TRP A 56 -18.55 4.21 -2.09
N ASP A 57 -19.01 4.11 -3.34
CA ASP A 57 -19.79 5.16 -4.00
C ASP A 57 -21.08 5.47 -3.24
N ALA A 58 -21.78 4.46 -2.75
CA ALA A 58 -22.99 4.65 -1.93
C ALA A 58 -22.67 5.34 -0.60
N GLN A 59 -21.56 5.01 0.04
CA GLN A 59 -21.12 5.65 1.28
C GLN A 59 -20.68 7.10 1.06
N PHE A 60 -19.94 7.39 0.00
CA PHE A 60 -19.58 8.75 -0.37
C PHE A 60 -20.80 9.59 -0.75
N ALA A 61 -21.74 9.04 -1.52
CA ALA A 61 -22.98 9.74 -1.87
C ALA A 61 -23.90 9.99 -0.66
N ALA A 62 -23.85 9.13 0.35
CA ALA A 62 -24.57 9.30 1.61
C ALA A 62 -23.83 10.18 2.62
N THR A 63 -22.60 10.61 2.31
CA THR A 63 -21.83 11.48 3.18
C THR A 63 -22.42 12.88 3.18
N ASP A 64 -22.65 13.42 4.37
CA ASP A 64 -23.11 14.79 4.58
C ASP A 64 -21.90 15.72 4.61
N ASP A 65 -21.72 16.51 3.56
CA ASP A 65 -20.60 17.44 3.40
C ASP A 65 -20.45 18.40 4.59
N ALA A 66 -21.55 18.77 5.25
CA ALA A 66 -21.50 19.65 6.42
C ALA A 66 -20.87 18.94 7.61
N LYS A 67 -21.24 17.68 7.86
CA LYS A 67 -20.63 16.86 8.92
C LYS A 67 -19.17 16.53 8.61
N LEU A 68 -18.85 16.32 7.33
CA LEU A 68 -17.47 16.12 6.91
C LEU A 68 -16.63 17.38 7.17
N ALA A 69 -17.15 18.56 6.84
CA ALA A 69 -16.48 19.84 7.11
C ALA A 69 -16.29 20.07 8.63
N GLU A 70 -17.27 19.73 9.46
CA GLU A 70 -17.15 19.77 10.92
C GLU A 70 -16.04 18.83 11.43
N LEU A 71 -15.97 17.61 10.89
CA LEU A 71 -14.93 16.64 11.25
C LEU A 71 -13.54 17.16 10.86
N VAL A 72 -13.38 17.71 9.65
CA VAL A 72 -12.12 18.31 9.19
C VAL A 72 -11.69 19.43 10.14
N ALA A 73 -12.59 20.35 10.47
CA ALA A 73 -12.29 21.45 11.38
C ALA A 73 -11.88 20.95 12.79
N SER A 74 -12.51 19.89 13.28
CA SER A 74 -12.14 19.26 14.56
C SER A 74 -10.74 18.65 14.51
N VAL A 75 -10.41 17.92 13.44
CA VAL A 75 -9.09 17.30 13.27
C VAL A 75 -7.99 18.35 13.15
N GLU A 76 -8.23 19.42 12.38
CA GLU A 76 -7.29 20.54 12.27
C GLU A 76 -7.05 21.22 13.61
N GLN A 77 -8.08 21.39 14.44
CA GLN A 77 -7.92 21.91 15.80
C GLN A 77 -7.08 20.98 16.68
N GLU A 78 -7.23 19.66 16.58
CA GLU A 78 -6.42 18.71 17.34
C GLU A 78 -4.95 18.72 16.91
N ILE A 79 -4.69 18.79 15.61
CA ILE A 79 -3.34 18.89 15.04
C ILE A 79 -2.68 20.20 15.48
N ASN A 80 -3.37 21.33 15.32
CA ASN A 80 -2.88 22.65 15.73
C ASN A 80 -2.68 22.75 17.24
N GLY A 81 -3.52 22.05 18.01
CA GLY A 81 -3.40 21.93 19.46
C GLY A 81 -2.33 20.93 19.93
N GLY A 82 -1.65 20.24 19.01
CA GLY A 82 -0.61 19.25 19.33
C GLY A 82 -1.13 17.99 20.02
N LYS A 83 -2.45 17.74 20.00
CA LYS A 83 -3.07 16.54 20.58
C LYS A 83 -2.89 15.32 19.71
N THR A 84 -2.88 15.53 18.40
CA THR A 84 -2.62 14.51 17.38
C THR A 84 -1.55 15.03 16.41
N LEU A 85 -0.71 14.13 15.90
CA LEU A 85 0.40 14.49 15.03
C LEU A 85 0.23 13.77 13.69
N PRO A 86 0.36 14.49 12.55
CA PRO A 86 0.30 13.86 11.24
C PRO A 86 1.37 12.79 11.11
N MET A 87 0.94 11.60 10.67
CA MET A 87 1.80 10.45 10.38
C MET A 87 2.63 10.67 9.11
N PHE A 88 2.15 11.54 8.21
CA PHE A 88 2.83 11.94 6.98
C PHE A 88 3.13 13.43 6.98
N ASN A 89 4.26 13.82 6.40
CA ASN A 89 4.58 15.23 6.18
C ASN A 89 3.81 15.79 4.97
N GLU A 90 3.96 17.09 4.71
CA GLU A 90 3.33 17.78 3.58
C GLU A 90 3.71 17.21 2.20
N ARG A 91 4.78 16.39 2.12
CA ARG A 91 5.22 15.70 0.90
C ARG A 91 4.68 14.28 0.80
N GLY A 92 3.88 13.83 1.77
CA GLY A 92 3.36 12.47 1.84
C GLY A 92 4.37 11.43 2.34
N GLU A 93 5.51 11.85 2.89
CA GLU A 93 6.49 10.94 3.45
C GLU A 93 6.12 10.59 4.89
N PHE A 94 6.24 9.31 5.25
CA PHE A 94 6.01 8.85 6.61
C PHE A 94 7.03 9.46 7.57
N VAL A 95 6.55 10.00 8.70
CA VAL A 95 7.39 10.59 9.74
C VAL A 95 7.39 9.65 10.94
N GLU A 96 8.44 8.84 11.06
CA GLU A 96 8.65 7.99 12.24
C GLU A 96 9.00 8.87 13.46
N ARG A 97 8.24 8.73 14.55
CA ARG A 97 8.49 9.43 15.81
C ARG A 97 8.71 8.40 16.92
N LYS A 98 9.81 8.57 17.68
CA LYS A 98 10.19 7.74 18.83
C LYS A 98 9.39 8.09 20.08
#